data_AF-A0A5D0N3H2-F1
#
_entry.id   AF-A0A5D0N3H2-F1
#
_cell.length_a   1.000
_cell.length_b   1.000
_cell.length_c   1.000
_cell.angle_alpha   90.00
_cell.angle_beta   90.00
_cell.angle_gamma   90.00
#
_symmetry.space_group_name_H-M   'P 1'
#
loop_
_entity.id
_entity.type
_entity.pdbx_description
1 polymer ?
#
loop_
_entity_poly.entity_id
_entity_poly.type
_entity_poly.pdbx_seq_one_letter_code
_entity_poly.pdbx_strand_id
1 'polypeptide(L)'
;MSLDLVVVGCGGHGREIAQLVAAVNDAAARPPWRLVGFVDDNPSERNRKRAEAGGTPYLGTLAALGHLPPQTHVVLGLGDPRVRRTVGARVDALGLPAASLVHPDATVGADLVAAEGLVVFAGGRITTNVTAGRHLHVNQNATLAHDCVVGDHVSLHPLAAVSGDCRLDDAALVGAGAVVLPGLRVGAGATVGAGACVVRDVPPDTVVKGVPAR
;
A
#
# COMPACT_ATOMS: atom_id res chain seq x y z
N MET A 1 -1.42 -3.65 -25.22
CA MET A 1 -2.10 -2.35 -24.97
C MET A 1 -1.96 -2.06 -23.49
N SER A 2 -1.76 -0.81 -23.10
CA SER A 2 -1.75 -0.42 -21.69
C SER A 2 -3.18 -0.47 -21.13
N LEU A 3 -3.30 -0.80 -19.85
CA LEU A 3 -4.54 -0.78 -19.08
C LEU A 3 -4.72 0.57 -18.41
N ASP A 4 -5.96 1.05 -18.35
CA ASP A 4 -6.26 2.29 -17.64
C ASP A 4 -6.09 2.11 -16.14
N LEU A 5 -5.45 3.08 -15.51
CA LEU A 5 -5.20 3.12 -14.08
C LEU A 5 -5.60 4.46 -13.50
N VAL A 6 -6.38 4.44 -12.43
CA VAL A 6 -6.70 5.62 -11.61
C VAL A 6 -6.14 5.43 -10.20
N VAL A 7 -5.51 6.48 -9.67
CA VAL A 7 -5.04 6.49 -8.29
C VAL A 7 -6.10 7.14 -7.40
N VAL A 8 -6.53 6.43 -6.35
CA VAL A 8 -7.50 6.92 -5.37
C VAL A 8 -6.77 7.64 -4.23
N GLY A 9 -6.89 8.95 -4.18
CA GLY A 9 -6.20 9.86 -3.27
C GLY A 9 -5.09 10.62 -3.98
N CYS A 10 -5.15 11.96 -3.97
CA CYS A 10 -4.14 12.82 -4.61
C CYS A 10 -3.15 13.45 -3.59
N GLY A 11 -3.10 12.86 -2.38
CA GLY A 11 -2.18 13.21 -1.30
C GLY A 11 -0.71 12.90 -1.61
N GLY A 12 0.15 12.96 -0.58
CA GLY A 12 1.58 12.59 -0.72
C GLY A 12 1.74 11.16 -1.23
N HIS A 13 1.14 10.20 -0.51
CA HIS A 13 1.18 8.78 -0.83
C HIS A 13 0.67 8.47 -2.25
N GLY A 14 -0.47 9.05 -2.66
CA GLY A 14 -0.98 8.88 -4.02
C GLY A 14 -0.03 9.40 -5.10
N ARG A 15 0.64 10.53 -4.87
CA ARG A 15 1.66 11.03 -5.81
C ARG A 15 2.92 10.16 -5.84
N GLU A 16 3.31 9.54 -4.74
CA GLU A 16 4.37 8.53 -4.73
C GLU A 16 3.96 7.29 -5.53
N ILE A 17 2.69 6.87 -5.45
CA ILE A 17 2.17 5.81 -6.32
C ILE A 17 2.22 6.21 -7.79
N ALA A 18 1.89 7.45 -8.16
CA ALA A 18 2.03 7.89 -9.54
C ALA A 18 3.48 7.81 -10.06
N GLN A 19 4.47 8.10 -9.20
CA GLN A 19 5.89 7.88 -9.53
C GLN A 19 6.23 6.39 -9.65
N LEU A 20 5.66 5.54 -8.79
CA LEU A 20 5.80 4.09 -8.89
C LEU A 20 5.23 3.57 -10.22
N VAL A 21 4.08 4.07 -10.67
CA VAL A 21 3.50 3.73 -11.98
C VAL A 21 4.47 4.09 -13.11
N ALA A 22 5.10 5.28 -13.06
CA ALA A 22 6.11 5.67 -14.03
C ALA A 22 7.31 4.71 -14.03
N ALA A 23 7.86 4.38 -12.86
CA ALA A 23 8.98 3.44 -12.74
C ALA A 23 8.64 2.03 -13.28
N VAL A 24 7.44 1.54 -13.03
CA VAL A 24 6.95 0.26 -13.58
C VAL A 24 6.84 0.33 -15.12
N ASN A 25 6.33 1.44 -15.64
CA ASN A 25 6.22 1.65 -17.08
C ASN A 25 7.57 1.74 -17.78
N ASP A 26 8.54 2.45 -17.17
CA ASP A 26 9.89 2.65 -17.71
C ASP A 26 10.70 1.34 -17.72
N ALA A 27 10.50 0.47 -16.74
CA ALA A 27 11.19 -0.82 -16.66
C ALA A 27 10.60 -1.88 -17.61
N ALA A 28 9.37 -1.70 -18.08
CA ALA A 28 8.68 -2.67 -18.93
C ALA A 28 9.00 -2.44 -20.42
N ALA A 29 9.18 -3.53 -21.17
CA ALA A 29 9.36 -3.44 -22.64
C ALA A 29 8.17 -2.75 -23.35
N ARG A 30 6.98 -2.81 -22.74
CA ARG A 30 5.80 -2.04 -23.12
C ARG A 30 5.11 -1.56 -21.84
N PRO A 31 4.76 -0.27 -21.71
CA PRO A 31 4.08 0.25 -20.53
C PRO A 31 2.79 -0.52 -20.23
N PRO A 32 2.66 -1.20 -19.07
CA PRO A 32 1.44 -1.91 -18.72
C PRO A 32 0.31 -0.95 -18.33
N TRP A 33 0.62 0.26 -17.84
CA TRP A 33 -0.36 1.17 -17.27
C TRP A 33 -0.43 2.49 -18.03
N ARG A 34 -1.65 2.95 -18.30
CA ARG A 34 -1.95 4.34 -18.66
C ARG A 34 -2.56 5.01 -17.44
N LEU A 35 -1.78 5.88 -16.78
CA LEU A 35 -2.29 6.65 -15.65
C LEU A 35 -3.27 7.71 -16.15
N VAL A 36 -4.56 7.50 -15.88
CA VAL A 36 -5.64 8.37 -16.35
C VAL A 36 -5.77 9.62 -15.47
N GLY A 37 -5.56 9.47 -14.15
CA GLY A 37 -5.65 10.58 -13.23
C GLY A 37 -5.80 10.15 -11.76
N PHE A 38 -6.08 11.15 -10.92
CA PHE A 38 -6.43 10.97 -9.52
C PHE A 38 -7.93 11.18 -9.29
N VAL A 39 -8.51 10.42 -8.36
CA VAL A 39 -9.77 10.79 -7.70
C VAL A 39 -9.51 11.05 -6.22
N ASP A 40 -10.18 12.04 -5.63
CA ASP A 40 -10.01 12.38 -4.21
C ASP A 40 -11.28 13.11 -3.73
N ASP A 41 -11.90 12.69 -2.63
CA ASP A 41 -13.15 13.30 -2.15
C ASP A 41 -12.93 14.69 -1.53
N ASN A 42 -11.73 14.98 -1.02
CA ASN A 42 -11.44 16.26 -0.37
C ASN A 42 -9.95 16.66 -0.48
N PRO A 43 -9.43 16.88 -1.69
CA PRO A 43 -8.04 17.23 -1.87
C PRO A 43 -7.79 18.67 -1.44
N SER A 44 -6.73 18.89 -0.64
CA SER A 44 -6.25 20.26 -0.42
C SER A 44 -5.83 20.90 -1.75
N GLU A 45 -6.01 22.22 -1.88
CA GLU A 45 -5.60 22.97 -3.09
C GLU A 45 -4.12 22.73 -3.42
N ARG A 46 -3.27 22.65 -2.38
CA ARG A 46 -1.84 22.31 -2.51
C ARG A 46 -1.63 20.95 -3.15
N ASN A 47 -2.41 19.94 -2.75
CA ASN A 47 -2.28 18.59 -3.30
C ASN A 47 -2.73 18.54 -4.76
N ARG A 48 -3.82 19.24 -5.11
CA ARG A 48 -4.32 19.31 -6.48
C ARG A 48 -3.29 19.98 -7.41
N LYS A 49 -2.76 21.14 -7.01
CA LYS A 49 -1.71 21.84 -7.77
C LYS A 49 -0.46 20.98 -7.98
N ARG A 50 -0.05 20.22 -6.96
CA ARG A 50 1.10 19.30 -7.07
C ARG A 50 0.83 18.11 -7.99
N ALA A 51 -0.38 17.59 -8.02
CA ALA A 51 -0.77 16.52 -8.93
C ALA A 51 -0.76 17.01 -10.39
N GLU A 52 -1.36 18.18 -10.66
CA GLU A 52 -1.36 18.82 -11.97
C GLU A 52 0.06 19.15 -12.45
N ALA A 53 0.91 19.70 -11.57
CA ALA A 53 2.33 19.95 -11.87
C ALA A 53 3.12 18.66 -12.17
N GLY A 54 2.69 17.53 -11.63
CA GLY A 54 3.21 16.20 -11.93
C GLY A 54 2.60 15.55 -13.19
N GLY A 55 1.81 16.30 -13.97
CA GLY A 55 1.21 15.84 -15.23
C GLY A 55 0.03 14.88 -15.07
N THR A 56 -0.48 14.69 -13.86
CA THR A 56 -1.60 13.77 -13.60
C THR A 56 -2.85 14.56 -13.21
N PRO A 57 -3.93 14.53 -14.01
CA PRO A 57 -5.10 15.36 -13.77
C PRO A 57 -5.92 14.86 -12.58
N TYR A 58 -6.66 15.78 -11.95
CA TYR A 58 -7.69 15.46 -10.98
C TYR A 58 -9.02 15.22 -11.71
N LEU A 59 -9.57 14.02 -11.57
CA LEU A 59 -10.77 13.56 -12.27
C LEU A 59 -12.06 13.85 -11.49
N GLY A 60 -11.95 14.32 -10.25
CA GLY A 60 -13.09 14.55 -9.36
C GLY A 60 -13.06 13.65 -8.11
N THR A 61 -14.22 13.49 -7.50
CA THR A 61 -14.41 12.65 -6.31
C THR A 61 -14.48 11.17 -6.70
N LEU A 62 -14.62 10.28 -5.71
CA LEU A 62 -14.83 8.85 -5.95
C LEU A 62 -16.02 8.56 -6.87
N ALA A 63 -17.02 9.45 -6.94
CA ALA A 63 -18.16 9.28 -7.84
C ALA A 63 -17.76 9.26 -9.33
N ALA A 64 -16.63 9.85 -9.69
CA ALA A 64 -16.11 9.80 -11.05
C ALA A 64 -15.77 8.37 -11.49
N LEU A 65 -15.38 7.49 -10.56
CA LEU A 65 -15.04 6.10 -10.85
C LEU A 65 -16.20 5.31 -11.45
N GLY A 66 -17.44 5.60 -11.02
CA GLY A 66 -18.65 4.92 -11.53
C GLY A 66 -18.96 5.21 -13.00
N HIS A 67 -18.28 6.18 -13.62
CA HIS A 67 -18.43 6.55 -15.02
C HIS A 67 -17.27 6.04 -15.90
N LEU A 68 -16.29 5.37 -15.29
CA LEU A 68 -15.14 4.83 -16.02
C LEU A 68 -15.47 3.48 -16.64
N PRO A 69 -14.75 3.07 -17.71
CA PRO A 69 -14.89 1.75 -18.28
C PRO A 69 -14.67 0.65 -17.21
N PRO A 70 -15.45 -0.45 -17.20
CA PRO A 70 -15.37 -1.49 -16.16
C PRO A 70 -13.99 -2.17 -16.02
N GLN A 71 -13.18 -2.15 -17.08
CA GLN A 71 -11.82 -2.67 -17.10
C GLN A 71 -10.77 -1.70 -16.52
N THR A 72 -11.18 -0.49 -16.12
CA THR A 72 -10.27 0.50 -15.54
C THR A 72 -9.81 0.02 -14.18
N HIS A 73 -8.50 -0.10 -14.01
CA HIS A 73 -7.94 -0.51 -12.74
C HIS A 73 -7.81 0.67 -11.79
N VAL A 74 -7.83 0.36 -10.50
CA VAL A 74 -7.71 1.32 -9.42
C VAL A 74 -6.59 0.92 -8.47
N VAL A 75 -5.83 1.90 -8.00
CA VAL A 75 -4.86 1.71 -6.91
C VAL A 75 -5.13 2.70 -5.79
N LEU A 76 -5.15 2.21 -4.55
CA LEU A 76 -5.52 3.03 -3.39
C LEU A 76 -4.31 3.83 -2.88
N GLY A 77 -4.22 5.11 -3.24
CA GLY A 77 -3.21 6.09 -2.81
C GLY A 77 -3.37 6.62 -1.38
N LEU A 78 -3.86 5.80 -0.45
CA LEU A 78 -4.16 6.18 0.93
C LEU A 78 -3.19 5.51 1.91
N GLY A 79 -2.38 6.30 2.61
CA GLY A 79 -1.32 5.80 3.49
C GLY A 79 -1.84 5.14 4.77
N ASP A 80 -2.83 5.75 5.43
CA ASP A 80 -3.46 5.15 6.63
C ASP A 80 -4.29 3.92 6.21
N PRO A 81 -3.99 2.73 6.76
CA PRO A 81 -4.62 1.48 6.35
C PRO A 81 -6.11 1.40 6.70
N ARG A 82 -6.58 2.09 7.75
CA ARG A 82 -8.00 2.12 8.13
C ARG A 82 -8.80 3.02 7.19
N VAL A 83 -8.22 4.16 6.81
CA VAL A 83 -8.79 5.02 5.75
C VAL A 83 -8.80 4.27 4.42
N ARG A 84 -7.70 3.60 4.08
CA ARG A 84 -7.59 2.78 2.86
C ARG A 84 -8.64 1.67 2.84
N ARG A 85 -8.89 0.97 3.94
CA ARG A 85 -9.95 -0.04 4.07
C ARG A 85 -11.35 0.54 3.86
N THR A 86 -11.64 1.66 4.50
CA THR A 86 -12.95 2.32 4.40
C THR A 86 -13.25 2.79 2.97
N VAL A 87 -12.26 3.41 2.31
CA VAL A 87 -12.39 3.84 0.92
C VAL A 87 -12.37 2.65 -0.04
N GLY A 88 -11.53 1.65 0.23
CA GLY A 88 -11.45 0.40 -0.55
C GLY A 88 -12.81 -0.27 -0.67
N ALA A 89 -13.54 -0.42 0.44
CA ALA A 89 -14.89 -0.99 0.42
C ALA A 89 -15.87 -0.22 -0.50
N ARG A 90 -15.75 1.11 -0.59
CA ARG A 90 -16.57 1.93 -1.50
C ARG A 90 -16.17 1.72 -2.96
N VAL A 91 -14.89 1.49 -3.22
CA VAL A 91 -14.34 1.24 -4.57
C VAL A 91 -14.66 -0.19 -5.03
N ASP A 92 -14.53 -1.17 -4.16
CA ASP A 92 -14.88 -2.58 -4.45
C ASP A 92 -16.35 -2.72 -4.85
N ALA A 93 -17.25 -1.92 -4.26
CA ALA A 93 -18.66 -1.88 -4.62
C ALA A 93 -18.93 -1.43 -6.08
N LEU A 94 -17.94 -0.83 -6.76
CA LEU A 94 -18.00 -0.45 -8.17
C LEU A 94 -17.56 -1.58 -9.11
N GLY A 95 -17.00 -2.67 -8.58
CA GLY A 95 -16.52 -3.82 -9.37
C GLY A 95 -15.29 -3.52 -10.23
N LEU A 96 -14.55 -2.44 -9.94
CA LEU A 96 -13.32 -2.10 -10.65
C LEU A 96 -12.14 -2.95 -10.13
N PRO A 97 -11.31 -3.53 -11.01
CA PRO A 97 -10.17 -4.36 -10.60
C PRO A 97 -9.09 -3.56 -9.87
N ALA A 98 -8.49 -4.12 -8.83
CA ALA A 98 -7.40 -3.47 -8.11
C ALA A 98 -6.06 -3.72 -8.82
N ALA A 99 -5.29 -2.66 -9.10
CA ALA A 99 -3.95 -2.79 -9.65
C ALA A 99 -2.94 -3.15 -8.57
N SER A 100 -2.05 -4.10 -8.91
CA SER A 100 -0.85 -4.40 -8.14
C SER A 100 0.37 -3.76 -8.83
N LEU A 101 1.20 -3.06 -8.05
CA LEU A 101 2.36 -2.30 -8.52
C LEU A 101 3.59 -2.69 -7.70
N VAL A 102 4.63 -3.19 -8.38
CA VAL A 102 5.90 -3.57 -7.75
C VAL A 102 7.01 -2.78 -8.43
N HIS A 103 7.71 -1.97 -7.66
CA HIS A 103 8.83 -1.17 -8.17
C HIS A 103 9.92 -2.08 -8.74
N PRO A 104 10.61 -1.72 -9.84
CA PRO A 104 11.71 -2.54 -10.38
C PRO A 104 12.84 -2.80 -9.38
N ASP A 105 13.13 -1.84 -8.50
CA ASP A 105 14.12 -1.99 -7.41
C ASP A 105 13.60 -2.71 -6.16
N ALA A 106 12.38 -3.27 -6.18
CA ALA A 106 11.88 -4.11 -5.11
C ALA A 106 12.38 -5.56 -5.28
N THR A 107 12.40 -6.32 -4.19
CA THR A 107 12.62 -7.77 -4.23
C THR A 107 11.40 -8.48 -3.68
N VAL A 108 10.82 -9.38 -4.47
CA VAL A 108 9.65 -10.15 -4.10
C VAL A 108 9.96 -11.63 -4.34
N GLY A 109 9.77 -12.47 -3.33
CA GLY A 109 9.93 -13.91 -3.45
C GLY A 109 9.03 -14.50 -4.52
N ALA A 110 9.56 -15.47 -5.27
CA ALA A 110 8.85 -16.13 -6.37
C ALA A 110 7.63 -16.95 -5.91
N ASP A 111 7.57 -17.23 -4.62
CA ASP A 111 6.57 -18.00 -3.89
C ASP A 111 5.59 -17.14 -3.10
N LEU A 112 5.65 -15.80 -3.23
CA LEU A 112 4.65 -14.90 -2.65
C LEU A 112 3.25 -15.24 -3.19
N VAL A 113 2.32 -15.50 -2.27
CA VAL A 113 0.90 -15.58 -2.57
C VAL A 113 0.23 -14.30 -2.07
N ALA A 114 -0.08 -13.38 -2.98
CA ALA A 114 -0.73 -12.11 -2.65
C ALA A 114 -2.05 -11.92 -3.41
N ALA A 115 -3.05 -11.38 -2.72
CA ALA A 115 -4.26 -10.89 -3.37
C ALA A 115 -4.00 -9.55 -4.11
N GLU A 116 -4.99 -9.07 -4.84
CA GLU A 116 -4.88 -7.83 -5.63
C GLU A 116 -4.69 -6.56 -4.77
N GLY A 117 -4.16 -5.51 -5.41
CA GLY A 117 -3.89 -4.24 -4.73
C GLY A 117 -2.53 -4.18 -4.03
N LEU A 118 -1.64 -5.13 -4.27
CA LEU A 118 -0.28 -5.15 -3.71
C LEU A 118 0.50 -3.93 -4.21
N VAL A 119 1.08 -3.13 -3.31
CA VAL A 119 1.95 -2.02 -3.64
C VAL A 119 3.30 -2.20 -2.94
N VAL A 120 4.37 -2.38 -3.71
CA VAL A 120 5.74 -2.49 -3.20
C VAL A 120 6.59 -1.38 -3.79
N PHE A 121 7.06 -0.47 -2.95
CA PHE A 121 7.90 0.65 -3.34
C PHE A 121 9.38 0.25 -3.49
N ALA A 122 10.19 1.17 -4.02
CA ALA A 122 11.62 0.97 -4.23
C ALA A 122 12.34 0.45 -2.98
N GLY A 123 13.13 -0.61 -3.14
CA GLY A 123 13.87 -1.26 -2.06
C GLY A 123 12.99 -2.03 -1.06
N GLY A 124 11.68 -2.08 -1.23
CA GLY A 124 10.80 -2.96 -0.47
C GLY A 124 11.16 -4.44 -0.70
N ARG A 125 11.21 -5.23 0.36
CA ARG A 125 11.63 -6.64 0.29
C ARG A 125 10.59 -7.55 0.92
N ILE A 126 10.04 -8.45 0.12
CA ILE A 126 9.21 -9.58 0.58
C ILE A 126 10.00 -10.84 0.27
N THR A 127 10.32 -11.64 1.28
CA THR A 127 11.17 -12.83 1.10
C THR A 127 10.34 -14.06 0.71
N THR A 128 10.48 -15.21 1.39
CA THR A 128 9.91 -16.52 1.00
C THR A 128 8.73 -16.92 1.88
N ASN A 129 7.82 -17.75 1.36
CA ASN A 129 6.66 -18.32 2.05
C ASN A 129 5.71 -17.28 2.67
N VAL A 130 5.61 -16.10 2.07
CA VAL A 130 4.70 -15.06 2.55
C VAL A 130 3.33 -15.21 1.90
N THR A 131 2.27 -15.11 2.71
CA THR A 131 0.90 -14.95 2.23
C THR A 131 0.37 -13.57 2.60
N ALA A 132 -0.24 -12.87 1.64
CA ALA A 132 -0.74 -11.51 1.83
C ALA A 132 -2.17 -11.34 1.30
N GLY A 133 -3.01 -10.68 2.11
CA GLY A 133 -4.33 -10.21 1.74
C GLY A 133 -4.29 -9.05 0.73
N ARG A 134 -5.47 -8.48 0.48
CA ARG A 134 -5.65 -7.37 -0.47
C ARG A 134 -4.95 -6.13 0.03
N HIS A 135 -4.51 -5.25 -0.87
CA HIS A 135 -4.07 -3.89 -0.52
C HIS A 135 -2.93 -3.79 0.50
N LEU A 136 -2.03 -4.77 0.52
CA LEU A 136 -0.76 -4.68 1.25
C LEU A 136 0.12 -3.59 0.63
N HIS A 137 0.57 -2.65 1.46
CA HIS A 137 1.54 -1.63 1.08
C HIS A 137 2.87 -1.86 1.80
N VAL A 138 3.94 -2.14 1.04
CA VAL A 138 5.32 -2.22 1.52
C VAL A 138 6.07 -0.99 1.04
N ASN A 139 6.30 -0.02 1.94
CA ASN A 139 6.98 1.23 1.60
C ASN A 139 8.48 1.07 1.36
N GLN A 140 9.10 2.20 1.02
CA GLN A 140 10.51 2.29 0.64
C GLN A 140 11.38 1.62 1.70
N ASN A 141 12.20 0.67 1.25
CA ASN A 141 13.13 -0.07 2.10
C ASN A 141 12.50 -0.84 3.27
N ALA A 142 11.19 -1.03 3.31
CA ALA A 142 10.56 -1.89 4.31
C ALA A 142 10.81 -3.38 3.99
N THR A 143 10.87 -4.21 5.02
CA THR A 143 11.11 -5.65 4.87
C THR A 143 10.00 -6.48 5.51
N LEU A 144 9.61 -7.55 4.82
CA LEU A 144 8.71 -8.60 5.26
C LEU A 144 9.43 -9.93 5.06
N ALA A 145 9.92 -10.49 6.17
CA ALA A 145 10.72 -11.70 6.17
C ALA A 145 9.87 -12.97 5.96
N HIS A 146 10.51 -14.12 6.11
CA HIS A 146 9.97 -15.40 5.68
C HIS A 146 8.76 -15.84 6.51
N ASP A 147 7.92 -16.70 5.96
CA ASP A 147 6.80 -17.36 6.65
C ASP A 147 5.77 -16.40 7.28
N CYS A 148 5.73 -15.13 6.84
CA CYS A 148 4.77 -14.17 7.38
C CYS A 148 3.37 -14.33 6.79
N VAL A 149 2.35 -14.13 7.63
CA VAL A 149 0.94 -14.10 7.22
C VAL A 149 0.40 -12.69 7.41
N VAL A 150 -0.05 -12.07 6.33
CA VAL A 150 -0.46 -10.66 6.30
C VAL A 150 -1.92 -10.54 5.83
N GLY A 151 -2.74 -9.84 6.62
CA GLY A 151 -4.14 -9.57 6.34
C GLY A 151 -4.37 -8.44 5.34
N ASP A 152 -5.63 -8.06 5.18
CA ASP A 152 -6.04 -7.04 4.21
C ASP A 152 -5.65 -5.63 4.67
N HIS A 153 -5.27 -4.76 3.73
CA HIS A 153 -4.95 -3.36 3.97
C HIS A 153 -3.79 -3.11 4.95
N VAL A 154 -2.90 -4.07 5.19
CA VAL A 154 -1.72 -3.84 6.04
C VAL A 154 -0.77 -2.82 5.40
N SER A 155 -0.19 -1.95 6.23
CA SER A 155 0.82 -0.95 5.82
C SER A 155 2.13 -1.19 6.56
N LEU A 156 3.21 -1.46 5.83
CA LEU A 156 4.59 -1.31 6.31
C LEU A 156 5.08 0.06 5.85
N HIS A 157 5.40 0.94 6.78
CA HIS A 157 5.92 2.28 6.49
C HIS A 157 7.43 2.24 6.19
N PRO A 158 8.03 3.33 5.68
CA PRO A 158 9.42 3.32 5.24
C PRO A 158 10.36 2.77 6.31
N LEU A 159 11.30 1.90 5.92
CA LEU A 159 12.28 1.27 6.80
C LEU A 159 11.69 0.36 7.90
N ALA A 160 10.39 0.06 7.90
CA ALA A 160 9.82 -0.93 8.81
C ALA A 160 10.43 -2.32 8.54
N ALA A 161 10.77 -3.07 9.59
CA ALA A 161 11.30 -4.41 9.48
C ALA A 161 10.43 -5.42 10.23
N VAL A 162 9.80 -6.34 9.49
CA VAL A 162 9.00 -7.42 10.05
C VAL A 162 9.78 -8.72 9.90
N SER A 163 10.13 -9.33 11.03
CA SER A 163 10.95 -10.54 11.09
C SER A 163 10.14 -11.80 10.72
N GLY A 164 10.82 -12.95 10.62
CA GLY A 164 10.19 -14.18 10.14
C GLY A 164 9.06 -14.67 11.05
N ASP A 165 8.14 -15.43 10.46
CA ASP A 165 7.01 -16.09 11.15
C ASP A 165 6.09 -15.08 11.89
N CYS A 166 5.99 -13.84 11.40
CA CYS A 166 5.10 -12.84 11.99
C CYS A 166 3.71 -12.89 11.37
N ARG A 167 2.70 -12.51 12.17
CA ARG A 167 1.32 -12.34 11.71
C ARG A 167 0.88 -10.89 11.84
N LEU A 168 0.51 -10.26 10.73
CA LEU A 168 -0.06 -8.91 10.71
C LEU A 168 -1.51 -9.00 10.29
N ASP A 169 -2.44 -8.70 11.19
CA ASP A 169 -3.87 -8.78 10.87
C ASP A 169 -4.37 -7.52 10.14
N ASP A 170 -5.61 -7.57 9.67
CA ASP A 170 -6.22 -6.55 8.82
C ASP A 170 -6.02 -5.12 9.32
N ALA A 171 -5.63 -4.24 8.40
CA ALA A 171 -5.39 -2.83 8.61
C ALA A 171 -4.36 -2.50 9.72
N ALA A 172 -3.49 -3.45 10.10
CA ALA A 172 -2.35 -3.16 10.95
C ALA A 172 -1.37 -2.19 10.26
N LEU A 173 -0.76 -1.31 11.05
CA LEU A 173 0.26 -0.36 10.63
C LEU A 173 1.56 -0.66 11.36
N VAL A 174 2.64 -0.92 10.61
CA VAL A 174 4.00 -0.94 11.15
C VAL A 174 4.69 0.37 10.76
N GLY A 175 4.96 1.21 11.76
CA GLY A 175 5.46 2.57 11.59
C GLY A 175 6.87 2.64 11.02
N ALA A 176 7.26 3.84 10.57
CA ALA A 176 8.55 4.04 9.91
C ALA A 176 9.71 3.66 10.83
N GLY A 177 10.65 2.84 10.34
CA GLY A 177 11.78 2.35 11.12
C GLY A 177 11.42 1.47 12.32
N ALA A 178 10.17 1.02 12.46
CA ALA A 178 9.77 0.10 13.51
C ALA A 178 10.19 -1.33 13.20
N VAL A 179 10.44 -2.12 14.24
CA VAL A 179 10.85 -3.53 14.13
C VAL A 179 9.83 -4.42 14.84
N VAL A 180 9.42 -5.49 14.18
CA VAL A 180 8.64 -6.59 14.78
C VAL A 180 9.55 -7.81 14.90
N LEU A 181 9.81 -8.27 16.13
CA LEU A 181 10.64 -9.45 16.37
C LEU A 181 9.94 -10.75 15.89
N PRO A 182 10.69 -11.82 15.61
CA PRO A 182 10.16 -13.04 15.00
C PRO A 182 9.02 -13.68 15.80
N GLY A 183 8.07 -14.32 15.11
CA GLY A 183 7.01 -15.12 15.74
C GLY A 183 5.89 -14.31 16.40
N LEU A 184 5.84 -12.98 16.18
CA LEU A 184 4.90 -12.09 16.87
C LEU A 184 3.69 -11.73 16.02
N ARG A 185 2.60 -11.40 16.71
CA ARG A 185 1.35 -10.92 16.11
C ARG A 185 1.16 -9.42 16.31
N VAL A 186 0.79 -8.72 15.24
CA VAL A 186 0.22 -7.37 15.29
C VAL A 186 -1.26 -7.44 14.95
N GLY A 187 -2.10 -7.17 15.96
CA GLY A 187 -3.56 -7.31 15.85
C GLY A 187 -4.20 -6.33 14.87
N ALA A 188 -5.44 -6.65 14.49
CA ALA A 188 -6.18 -5.88 13.48
C ALA A 188 -6.32 -4.41 13.90
N GLY A 189 -6.11 -3.48 12.98
CA GLY A 189 -6.19 -2.04 13.23
C GLY A 189 -5.12 -1.48 14.18
N ALA A 190 -4.22 -2.32 14.70
CA ALA A 190 -3.17 -1.88 15.61
C ALA A 190 -2.13 -1.02 14.88
N THR A 191 -1.52 -0.10 15.61
CA THR A 191 -0.48 0.80 15.10
C THR A 191 0.79 0.64 15.93
N VAL A 192 1.85 0.16 15.29
CA VAL A 192 3.21 0.22 15.83
C VAL A 192 3.78 1.58 15.46
N GLY A 193 4.10 2.40 16.46
CA GLY A 193 4.66 3.73 16.26
C GLY A 193 6.02 3.70 15.57
N ALA A 194 6.39 4.82 14.94
CA ALA A 194 7.69 4.95 14.30
C ALA A 194 8.85 4.68 15.29
N GLY A 195 9.86 3.94 14.83
CA GLY A 195 11.04 3.55 15.63
C GLY A 195 10.75 2.60 16.80
N ALA A 196 9.54 2.05 16.92
CA ALA A 196 9.21 1.13 18.01
C ALA A 196 9.81 -0.26 17.79
N CYS A 197 10.14 -0.97 18.87
CA CYS A 197 10.61 -2.36 18.83
C CYS A 197 9.58 -3.26 19.53
N VAL A 198 8.80 -3.99 18.73
CA VAL A 198 7.76 -4.91 19.21
C VAL A 198 8.40 -6.21 19.66
N VAL A 199 8.32 -6.46 20.96
CA VAL A 199 8.91 -7.65 21.62
C VAL A 199 7.87 -8.62 22.18
N ARG A 200 6.58 -8.29 22.02
CA ARG A 200 5.41 -9.09 22.42
C ARG A 200 4.26 -8.79 21.46
N ASP A 201 3.29 -9.69 21.38
CA ASP A 201 2.08 -9.49 20.60
C ASP A 201 1.40 -8.15 20.92
N VAL A 202 0.92 -7.50 19.87
CA VAL A 202 0.21 -6.22 19.94
C VAL A 202 -1.30 -6.49 19.82
N PRO A 203 -2.11 -6.14 20.82
CA PRO A 203 -3.56 -6.34 20.75
C PRO A 203 -4.21 -5.52 19.62
N PRO A 204 -5.36 -5.95 19.08
CA PRO A 204 -6.08 -5.20 18.05
C PRO A 204 -6.48 -3.80 18.55
N ASP A 205 -6.60 -2.86 17.61
CA ASP A 205 -7.01 -1.47 17.84
C ASP A 205 -6.19 -0.70 18.90
N THR A 206 -4.95 -1.15 19.16
CA THR A 206 -4.03 -0.46 20.06
C THR A 206 -2.97 0.33 19.32
N VAL A 207 -2.37 1.29 20.01
CA VAL A 207 -1.18 2.01 19.53
C VAL A 207 -0.05 1.73 20.51
N VAL A 208 1.03 1.12 20.02
CA VAL A 208 2.23 0.85 20.83
C VAL A 208 3.42 1.66 20.34
N LYS A 209 4.30 2.10 21.24
CA LYS A 209 5.50 2.87 20.87
C LYS A 209 6.67 2.64 21.81
N GLY A 210 7.88 2.98 21.35
CA GLY A 210 9.10 2.93 22.16
C GLY A 210 9.90 1.63 22.01
N VAL A 211 11.00 1.55 22.77
CA VAL A 211 11.91 0.40 22.80
C VAL A 211 12.09 -0.03 24.27
N PRO A 212 11.47 -1.14 24.70
CA PRO A 212 10.50 -1.95 23.95
C PRO A 212 9.16 -1.20 23.76
N ALA A 213 8.38 -1.62 22.75
CA ALA A 213 7.05 -1.08 22.48
C ALA A 213 6.10 -1.40 23.64
N ARG A 214 5.33 -0.40 24.07
CA ARG A 214 4.30 -0.49 25.10
C ARG A 214 3.04 0.26 24.70
#